data_AF-A0AA38GA27-F1
#
_entry.id   AF-A0AA38GA27-F1
#
_cell.length_a   1.000
_cell.length_b   1.000
_cell.length_c   1.000
_cell.angle_alpha   90.00
_cell.angle_beta   90.00
_cell.angle_gamma   90.00
#
_symmetry.space_group_name_H-M   'P 1'
#
loop_
_entity.id
_entity.type
_entity.pdbx_description
1 polymer ?
#
loop_
_entity_poly.entity_id
_entity_poly.type
_entity_poly.pdbx_seq_one_letter_code
_entity_poly.pdbx_strand_id
1 'polypeptide(L)' 'YGMGGKLSTKGDVYSYGILLLELLTRRRPTDDMFVEGINIQKWVGMHFPNKIIEVVDKNMLKEVNESEISM' A
#
# COMPACT_ATOMS: atom_id res chain seq x y z
N TYR A 1 -0.88 -11.51 8.19
CA TYR A 1 -0.44 -11.15 9.55
C TYR A 1 -1.35 -11.77 10.61
N GLY A 2 -1.52 -13.10 10.55
CA GLY A 2 -2.32 -13.89 11.47
C GLY A 2 -1.41 -14.70 12.40
N MET A 3 -0.69 -14.02 13.30
CA MET A 3 0.08 -14.69 14.34
C MET A 3 -0.39 -14.17 15.70
N GLY A 4 -1.36 -14.89 16.29
CA GLY A 4 -1.66 -14.82 17.72
C GLY A 4 -2.81 -13.91 18.19
N GLY A 5 -3.58 -13.27 17.31
CA GLY A 5 -4.72 -12.43 17.69
C GLY A 5 -6.07 -13.14 17.53
N LYS A 6 -7.03 -12.87 18.43
CA LYS A 6 -8.42 -13.36 18.34
C LYS A 6 -8.97 -12.99 16.96
N LEU A 7 -9.42 -14.00 16.19
CA LEU A 7 -10.06 -13.79 14.89
C LEU A 7 -11.15 -12.74 15.04
N SER A 8 -11.04 -11.65 14.30
CA SER A 8 -11.99 -10.54 14.39
C SER A 8 -12.11 -9.86 13.04
N THR A 9 -13.32 -9.43 12.71
CA THR A 9 -13.61 -8.63 11.51
C THR A 9 -12.73 -7.37 11.45
N LYS A 10 -12.37 -6.79 12.59
CA LYS A 10 -11.44 -5.65 12.66
C LYS A 10 -10.04 -6.03 12.19
N GLY A 11 -9.55 -7.21 12.57
CA GLY A 11 -8.27 -7.74 12.09
C GLY A 11 -8.29 -8.03 10.59
N ASP A 12 -9.41 -8.54 10.06
CA ASP A 12 -9.59 -8.79 8.64
C ASP A 12 -9.58 -7.48 7.83
N VAL A 13 -10.32 -6.45 8.29
CA VAL A 13 -10.33 -5.11 7.67
C VAL A 13 -8.94 -4.49 7.68
N TYR A 14 -8.21 -4.60 8.81
CA TYR A 14 -6.84 -4.10 8.90
C TYR A 14 -5.91 -4.83 7.92
N SER A 15 -5.96 -6.16 7.91
CA SER A 15 -5.12 -6.98 7.01
C SER A 15 -5.43 -6.70 5.54
N TYR A 16 -6.70 -6.54 5.20
CA TYR A 16 -7.13 -6.13 3.86
C TYR A 16 -6.57 -4.75 3.48
N GLY A 17 -6.59 -3.79 4.41
CA GLY A 17 -5.97 -2.47 4.19
C GLY A 17 -4.47 -2.57 3.89
N ILE A 18 -3.73 -3.42 4.62
CA ILE A 18 -2.30 -3.64 4.33
C ILE A 18 -2.10 -4.28 2.96
N LEU A 19 -2.92 -5.26 2.57
CA LEU A 19 -2.85 -5.88 1.24
C LEU A 19 -3.13 -4.87 0.12
N LEU A 20 -4.09 -3.96 0.31
CA LEU A 20 -4.36 -2.88 -0.65
C LEU A 20 -3.16 -1.96 -0.80
N LEU A 21 -2.54 -1.55 0.31
CA LEU A 21 -1.33 -0.70 0.25
C LEU A 21 -0.16 -1.43 -0.40
N GLU A 22 0.03 -2.72 -0.11
CA GLU A 22 1.05 -3.56 -0.74
C GLU A 22 0.82 -3.67 -2.26
N LEU A 23 -0.43 -3.85 -2.70
CA LEU A 23 -0.77 -3.93 -4.13
C LEU A 23 -0.53 -2.60 -4.84
N LEU A 24 -1.01 -1.49 -4.29
CA LEU A 24 -0.92 -0.16 -4.90
C LEU A 24 0.51 0.37 -4.97
N THR A 25 1.33 0.06 -3.98
CA THR A 25 2.72 0.53 -3.91
C THR A 25 3.71 -0.48 -4.48
N ARG A 26 3.26 -1.74 -4.68
CA ARG A 26 4.07 -2.91 -5.03
C ARG A 26 5.24 -3.17 -4.06
N ARG A 27 5.06 -2.78 -2.79
CA ARG A 27 6.04 -2.93 -1.72
C ARG A 27 5.52 -3.85 -0.64
N ARG A 28 6.35 -4.79 -0.21
CA ARG A 28 6.01 -5.69 0.89
C ARG A 28 6.04 -4.92 2.20
N PRO A 29 5.13 -5.14 3.16
CA PRO A 29 5.21 -4.49 4.46
C PRO A 29 6.48 -4.86 5.26
N THR A 30 7.21 -5.89 4.82
CA THR A 30 8.50 -6.36 5.35
C THR A 30 9.70 -5.89 4.53
N ASP A 31 9.52 -4.95 3.59
CA ASP A 31 10.62 -4.36 2.81
C ASP A 31 11.59 -3.63 3.74
N ASP A 32 12.90 -3.74 3.45
CA ASP A 32 13.98 -3.15 4.26
C ASP A 32 13.90 -1.62 4.36
N MET A 33 13.11 -0.95 3.50
CA MET A 33 12.84 0.47 3.66
C MET A 33 11.99 0.82 4.88
N PHE A 34 11.27 -0.14 5.47
CA PHE A 34 10.38 0.03 6.61
C PHE A 34 11.08 -0.28 7.94
N VAL A 35 12.18 0.44 8.20
CA VAL A 35 12.98 0.35 9.42
C VAL A 35 12.58 1.42 10.44
N GLU A 36 13.10 1.29 11.66
CA GLU A 36 12.97 2.30 12.74
C GLU A 36 11.52 2.70 13.08
N GLY A 37 10.58 1.76 12.95
CA GLY A 37 9.17 1.98 13.31
C GLY A 37 8.35 2.71 12.24
N ILE A 38 8.91 2.95 11.06
CA ILE A 38 8.16 3.28 9.85
C ILE A 38 7.57 1.99 9.31
N ASN A 39 6.27 2.00 9.00
CA ASN A 39 5.60 0.91 8.30
C ASN A 39 4.88 1.46 7.06
N ILE A 40 4.39 0.56 6.19
CA ILE A 40 3.76 0.94 4.93
C ILE A 40 2.61 1.95 5.11
N GLN A 41 1.81 1.82 6.17
CA GLN A 41 0.71 2.74 6.47
C GLN A 41 1.23 4.14 6.81
N LYS A 42 2.23 4.26 7.69
CA LYS A 42 2.84 5.55 8.06
C LYS A 42 3.50 6.21 6.85
N TRP A 43 4.24 5.43 6.07
CA TRP A 43 4.94 5.91 4.89
C TRP A 43 3.98 6.49 3.85
N VAL A 44 2.88 5.78 3.54
CA VAL A 44 1.83 6.31 2.65
C VAL A 44 1.14 7.52 3.27
N GLY A 45 0.86 7.50 4.58
CA GLY A 45 0.27 8.63 5.30
C GLY A 45 1.10 9.92 5.24
N MET A 46 2.43 9.82 5.22
CA MET A 46 3.33 10.97 5.08
C MET A 46 3.27 11.64 3.70
N HIS A 47 2.83 10.91 2.67
CA HIS A 47 2.70 11.41 1.30
C HIS A 47 1.26 11.82 0.96
N PHE A 48 0.28 11.42 1.75
CA PHE A 48 -1.12 11.76 1.51
C PHE A 48 -1.45 13.19 1.99
N PRO A 49 -2.30 13.94 1.28
CA PRO A 49 -2.84 13.66 -0.06
C PRO A 49 -1.92 14.12 -1.21
N ASN A 50 -1.03 15.08 -0.94
CA ASN A 50 -0.41 15.89 -1.99
C ASN A 50 0.66 15.17 -2.84
N LYS A 51 1.19 14.05 -2.34
CA LYS A 51 2.30 13.31 -2.94
C LYS A 51 1.99 11.83 -3.13
N ILE A 52 0.70 11.46 -3.17
CA ILE A 52 0.28 10.06 -3.27
C ILE A 52 0.82 9.38 -4.55
N ILE A 53 1.01 10.14 -5.63
CA ILE A 53 1.58 9.64 -6.88
C ILE A 53 3.02 9.15 -6.74
N GLU A 54 3.76 9.65 -5.73
CA GLU A 54 5.16 9.26 -5.48
C GLU A 54 5.26 7.87 -4.83
N VAL A 55 4.19 7.41 -4.18
CA VAL A 55 4.18 6.12 -3.47
C VAL A 55 3.50 5.00 -4.27
N VAL A 56 2.65 5.34 -5.24
CA VAL A 56 1.98 4.38 -6.13
C VAL A 56 2.97 3.78 -7.11
N ASP A 57 2.81 2.49 -7.43
CA ASP A 57 3.62 1.80 -8.43
C ASP A 57 3.51 2.50 -9.79
N LYS A 58 4.65 2.96 -10.29
CA LYS A 58 4.75 3.65 -11.58
C LYS A 58 4.29 2.79 -12.75
N ASN A 59 4.38 1.46 -12.65
CA ASN A 59 3.88 0.58 -13.70
C ASN A 59 2.35 0.58 -13.75
N MET A 60 1.68 0.60 -12.59
CA MET A 60 0.23 0.76 -12.55
C MET A 60 -0.22 2.10 -13.14
N LEU A 61 0.54 3.18 -12.90
CA LEU A 61 0.24 4.49 -13.48
C LEU A 61 0.37 4.51 -15.01
N LYS A 62 1.32 3.76 -15.58
CA LYS A 62 1.49 3.66 -17.04
C LYS A 62 0.31 2.92 -17.69
N GLU A 63 -0.13 1.81 -17.09
CA GLU A 63 -1.26 1.03 -17.60
C GLU A 63 -2.55 1.86 -17.66
N VAL A 64 -2.82 2.68 -16.65
CA VAL A 64 -3.98 3.60 -16.64
C VAL A 64 -3.88 4.61 -17.78
N ASN A 65 -2.74 5.28 -17.93
CA ASN A 65 -2.54 6.27 -18.99
C ASN A 65 -2.66 5.66 -20.40
N GLU A 66 -2.14 4.45 -20.64
CA GLU A 66 -2.26 3.76 -21.93
C GLU A 66 -3.71 3.36 -22.22
N SER A 67 -4.48 2.96 -21.19
CA SER A 67 -5.90 2.63 -21.34
C SER A 67 -6.78 3.85 -21.63
N GLU A 68 -6.45 5.04 -21.09
CA GLU A 68 -7.15 6.29 -21.38
C GLU A 68 -6.86 6.83 -22.78
N ILE A 69 -5.65 6.62 -23.30
CA ILE A 69 -5.25 7.03 -24.66
C ILE A 69 -5.86 6.10 -25.74
N SER A 70 -6.22 4.88 -25.37
CA SER A 70 -6.82 3.88 -26.26
C SER A 70 -8.37 3.93 -26.35
N MET A 71 -9.02 4.83 -25.60
CA MET A 71 -10.47 5.12 -25.70
C MET A 71 -10.74 6.32 -26.59
#